data_AF-A0A523HWY9-F1
#
_entry.id   AF-A0A523HWY9-F1
#
_cell.length_a   1.000
_cell.length_b   1.000
_cell.length_c   1.000
_cell.angle_alpha   90.00
_cell.angle_beta   90.00
_cell.angle_gamma   90.00
#
_symmetry.space_group_name_H-M   'P 1'
#
loop_
_entity.id
_entity.type
_entity.pdbx_description
1 polymer ?
#
loop_
_entity_poly.entity_id
_entity_poly.type
_entity_poly.pdbx_seq_one_letter_code
_entity_poly.pdbx_strand_id
1 'polypeptide(L)'
;MNKKKLIRKIALPAAIVFVASMIGSFSLFLYVDSLYEKRAEELNAHIGELTDQNQKYLHDITQAVQEIAEQVRTEDLASTQLIQELQSEFLREHQKTDRAKKYLWMIDTSGEFVFGSPAAVFVRLNSAFDQQKEVLTNAGLFRSRNDFLTKLVDRHHKINFANLDLNSLKKQLGLDESDILISIPGYREDSWYYSRERAHLLTSPLTNKSGTVLGTLFLKIDDSVNQKLYYSKFQVQHESVASTLAPAFAFFAFLAGLFLWFLLPTWVYIDAQQRDISNPGMWAFITLISLIFGLAIYLITRPSAMKSFHCPQCENEVNGGAFCPHCGFDLASTMCPQCQYPIKPEWSFCPSCRTELMEKVELETEKKQAVEKEKSEKKLLKT
;
A
#
# COMPACT_ATOMS: atom_id res chain seq x y z
N MET A 1 17.73 41.03 10.03
CA MET A 1 17.86 39.89 9.08
C MET A 1 16.50 39.60 8.44
N ASN A 2 16.38 39.58 7.11
CA ASN A 2 15.09 39.54 6.41
C ASN A 2 14.44 38.15 6.55
N LYS A 3 13.43 38.01 7.45
CA LYS A 3 12.74 36.74 7.78
C LYS A 3 12.28 35.96 6.54
N LYS A 4 11.92 36.66 5.45
CA LYS A 4 11.52 36.06 4.16
C LYS A 4 12.65 35.34 3.45
N LYS A 5 13.89 35.84 3.52
CA LYS A 5 15.07 35.17 2.95
C LYS A 5 15.41 33.88 3.69
N LEU A 6 15.16 33.83 5.01
CA LEU A 6 15.40 32.63 5.81
C LEU A 6 14.39 31.52 5.48
N ILE A 7 13.10 31.85 5.42
CA ILE A 7 12.04 30.89 5.05
C ILE A 7 12.31 30.29 3.67
N ARG A 8 12.68 31.12 2.68
CA ARG A 8 13.01 30.62 1.33
C ARG A 8 14.20 29.66 1.31
N LYS A 9 15.24 29.92 2.11
CA LYS A 9 16.44 29.07 2.20
C LYS A 9 16.15 27.69 2.78
N ILE A 10 15.12 27.55 3.62
CA ILE A 10 14.75 26.29 4.26
C ILE A 10 13.64 25.58 3.48
N ALA A 11 12.71 26.31 2.88
CA ALA A 11 11.63 25.75 2.06
C ALA A 11 12.15 25.04 0.81
N LEU A 12 13.14 25.63 0.12
CA LEU A 12 13.68 25.11 -1.13
C LEU A 12 14.28 23.69 -0.99
N PRO A 13 15.21 23.41 -0.05
CA PRO A 13 15.73 22.06 0.12
C PRO A 13 14.65 21.06 0.56
N ALA A 14 13.71 21.47 1.43
CA ALA A 14 12.60 20.60 1.82
C ALA A 14 11.70 20.22 0.62
N ALA A 15 11.41 21.18 -0.26
CA ALA A 15 10.66 20.92 -1.49
C ALA A 15 11.43 19.99 -2.45
N ILE A 16 12.74 20.17 -2.59
CA ILE A 16 13.59 19.28 -3.40
C ILE A 16 13.55 17.85 -2.85
N VAL A 17 13.70 17.67 -1.53
CA VAL A 17 13.64 16.35 -0.89
C VAL A 17 12.26 15.70 -1.08
N PHE A 18 11.18 16.48 -0.92
CA PHE A 18 9.82 16.00 -1.13
C PHE A 18 9.61 15.50 -2.56
N VAL A 19 9.96 16.34 -3.55
CA VAL A 19 9.80 16.00 -4.98
C VAL A 19 10.68 14.82 -5.37
N ALA A 20 11.95 14.79 -4.94
CA ALA A 20 12.85 13.66 -5.22
C ALA A 20 12.34 12.35 -4.62
N SER A 21 11.80 12.39 -3.40
CA SER A 21 11.23 11.20 -2.74
C SER A 21 9.95 10.71 -3.41
N MET A 22 9.11 11.63 -3.89
CA MET A 22 7.91 11.31 -4.67
C MET A 22 8.26 10.69 -6.02
N ILE A 23 9.21 11.27 -6.75
CA ILE A 23 9.70 10.72 -8.02
C ILE A 23 10.33 9.34 -7.80
N GLY A 24 11.16 9.19 -6.76
CA GLY A 24 11.77 7.91 -6.39
C GLY A 24 10.72 6.83 -6.10
N SER A 25 9.71 7.16 -5.29
CA SER A 25 8.60 6.26 -4.97
C SER A 25 7.81 5.86 -6.21
N PHE A 26 7.49 6.82 -7.08
CA PHE A 26 6.75 6.57 -8.32
C PHE A 26 7.55 5.72 -9.31
N SER A 27 8.84 6.02 -9.48
CA SER A 27 9.72 5.26 -10.37
C SER A 27 9.89 3.82 -9.89
N LEU A 28 9.99 3.64 -8.57
CA LEU A 28 10.07 2.33 -7.94
C LEU A 28 8.77 1.55 -8.08
N PHE A 29 7.63 2.21 -7.95
CA PHE A 29 6.31 1.63 -8.21
C PHE A 29 6.22 1.12 -9.66
N LEU A 30 6.56 1.95 -10.65
CA LEU A 30 6.56 1.55 -12.06
C LEU A 30 7.53 0.39 -12.34
N TYR A 31 8.69 0.38 -11.68
CA TYR A 31 9.65 -0.72 -11.81
C TYR A 31 9.09 -2.04 -11.25
N VAL A 32 8.49 -2.01 -10.06
CA VAL A 32 7.86 -3.20 -9.45
C VAL A 32 6.70 -3.69 -10.29
N ASP A 33 5.88 -2.78 -10.80
CA ASP A 33 4.75 -3.08 -11.68
C ASP A 33 5.21 -3.78 -12.97
N SER A 34 6.26 -3.27 -13.62
CA SER A 34 6.85 -3.91 -14.80
C SER A 34 7.42 -5.32 -14.50
N LEU A 35 8.07 -5.50 -13.34
CA LEU A 35 8.53 -6.84 -12.92
C LEU A 35 7.35 -7.78 -12.65
N TYR A 36 6.27 -7.25 -12.08
CA TYR A 36 5.06 -8.00 -11.79
C TYR A 36 4.39 -8.49 -13.07
N GLU A 37 4.27 -7.64 -14.09
CA GLU A 37 3.76 -8.00 -15.41
C GLU A 37 4.60 -9.11 -16.06
N LYS A 38 5.93 -8.96 -16.07
CA LYS A 38 6.83 -9.99 -16.63
C LYS A 38 6.67 -11.35 -15.96
N ARG A 39 6.60 -11.38 -14.62
CA ARG A 39 6.38 -12.65 -13.89
C ARG A 39 5.00 -13.24 -14.16
N ALA A 40 3.99 -12.40 -14.35
CA ALA A 40 2.65 -12.84 -14.71
C ALA A 40 2.61 -13.46 -16.11
N GLU A 41 3.31 -12.85 -17.08
CA GLU A 41 3.46 -13.39 -18.44
C GLU A 41 4.20 -14.74 -18.43
N GLU A 42 5.34 -14.84 -17.74
CA GLU A 42 6.10 -16.10 -17.59
C GLU A 42 5.21 -17.21 -17.01
N LEU A 43 4.45 -16.92 -15.95
CA LEU A 43 3.55 -17.88 -15.33
C LEU A 43 2.41 -18.30 -16.26
N ASN A 44 1.80 -17.34 -16.96
CA ASN A 44 0.70 -17.63 -17.89
C ASN A 44 1.18 -18.46 -19.09
N ALA A 45 2.37 -18.16 -19.62
CA ALA A 45 2.98 -18.93 -20.70
C ALA A 45 3.25 -20.37 -20.27
N HIS A 46 3.82 -20.58 -19.07
CA HIS A 46 4.06 -21.90 -18.50
C HIS A 46 2.76 -22.68 -18.29
N ILE A 47 1.71 -22.04 -17.76
CA ILE A 47 0.40 -22.68 -17.58
C ILE A 47 -0.22 -23.05 -18.93
N GLY A 48 -0.12 -22.17 -19.93
CA GLY A 48 -0.62 -22.44 -21.29
C GLY A 48 0.07 -23.65 -21.90
N GLU A 49 1.41 -23.68 -21.89
CA GLU A 49 2.19 -24.81 -22.39
C GLU A 49 1.86 -26.11 -21.65
N LEU A 50 1.80 -26.06 -20.31
CA LEU A 50 1.45 -27.22 -19.48
C LEU A 50 0.03 -27.72 -19.80
N THR A 51 -0.92 -26.81 -20.01
CA THR A 51 -2.31 -27.14 -20.34
C THR A 51 -2.39 -27.79 -21.71
N ASP A 52 -1.77 -27.20 -22.74
CA ASP A 52 -1.77 -27.72 -24.11
C ASP A 52 -1.11 -29.11 -24.20
N GLN A 53 0.04 -29.27 -23.54
CA GLN A 53 0.74 -30.56 -23.47
C GLN A 53 -0.12 -31.63 -22.80
N ASN A 54 -0.76 -31.31 -21.66
CA ASN A 54 -1.56 -32.28 -20.93
C ASN A 54 -2.94 -32.53 -21.55
N GLN A 55 -3.50 -31.56 -22.28
CA GLN A 55 -4.72 -31.75 -23.05
C GLN A 55 -4.47 -32.67 -24.23
N LYS A 56 -3.37 -32.49 -24.96
CA LYS A 56 -2.94 -33.44 -26.00
C LYS A 56 -2.74 -34.84 -25.42
N TYR A 57 -2.03 -34.94 -24.30
CA TYR A 57 -1.82 -36.21 -23.61
C TYR A 57 -3.14 -36.90 -23.20
N LEU A 58 -4.10 -36.14 -22.65
CA LEU A 58 -5.40 -36.67 -22.30
C LEU A 58 -6.19 -37.15 -23.54
N HIS A 59 -6.08 -36.43 -24.65
CA HIS A 59 -6.68 -36.84 -25.92
C HIS A 59 -6.09 -38.16 -26.42
N ASP A 60 -4.75 -38.28 -26.43
CA ASP A 60 -4.05 -39.49 -26.85
C ASP A 60 -4.44 -40.70 -25.98
N ILE A 61 -4.54 -40.52 -24.65
CA ILE A 61 -5.05 -41.56 -23.74
C ILE A 61 -6.49 -41.91 -24.07
N THR A 62 -7.36 -40.91 -24.25
CA THR A 62 -8.79 -41.14 -24.55
C THR A 62 -8.93 -42.00 -25.80
N GLN A 63 -8.15 -41.70 -26.85
CA GLN A 63 -8.15 -42.47 -28.08
C GLN A 63 -7.64 -43.91 -27.85
N ALA A 64 -6.53 -44.08 -27.12
CA ALA A 64 -6.00 -45.41 -26.80
C ALA A 64 -7.01 -46.26 -26.00
N VAL A 65 -7.70 -45.66 -25.02
CA VAL A 65 -8.77 -46.33 -24.24
C VAL A 65 -9.89 -46.79 -25.16
N GLN A 66 -10.32 -45.94 -26.10
CA GLN A 66 -11.38 -46.26 -27.05
C GLN A 66 -10.99 -47.42 -27.98
N GLU A 67 -9.75 -47.43 -28.47
CA GLU A 67 -9.22 -48.51 -29.31
C GLU A 67 -9.15 -49.85 -28.54
N ILE A 68 -8.68 -49.85 -27.29
CA ILE A 68 -8.61 -51.06 -26.45
C ILE A 68 -10.01 -51.55 -26.09
N ALA A 69 -10.92 -50.65 -25.68
CA ALA A 69 -12.31 -51.01 -25.37
C ALA A 69 -13.01 -51.68 -26.57
N GLU A 70 -12.68 -51.23 -27.79
CA GLU A 70 -13.17 -51.87 -29.01
C GLU A 70 -12.60 -53.28 -29.22
N GLN A 71 -11.29 -53.46 -29.06
CA GLN A 71 -10.62 -54.76 -29.24
C GLN A 71 -11.18 -55.84 -28.31
N VAL A 72 -11.52 -55.46 -27.08
CA VAL A 72 -12.05 -56.38 -26.06
C VAL A 72 -13.54 -56.69 -26.28
N ARG A 73 -14.27 -55.93 -27.14
CA ARG A 73 -15.71 -56.09 -27.43
C ARG A 73 -16.59 -56.11 -26.16
N THR A 74 -16.17 -55.40 -25.11
CA THR A 74 -16.93 -55.29 -23.86
C THR A 74 -17.37 -53.85 -23.66
N GLU A 75 -18.67 -53.65 -23.45
CA GLU A 75 -19.20 -52.40 -22.88
C GLU A 75 -18.83 -52.25 -21.39
N ASP A 76 -18.28 -53.31 -20.79
CA ASP A 76 -17.77 -53.34 -19.43
C ASP A 76 -16.40 -52.65 -19.32
N LEU A 77 -16.45 -51.35 -19.00
CA LEU A 77 -15.28 -50.51 -18.75
C LEU A 77 -14.53 -50.88 -17.47
N ALA A 78 -15.08 -51.78 -16.65
CA ALA A 78 -14.41 -52.33 -15.48
C ALA A 78 -13.59 -53.60 -15.79
N SER A 79 -13.45 -53.98 -17.07
CA SER A 79 -12.65 -55.14 -17.45
C SER A 79 -11.20 -55.00 -16.95
N THR A 80 -10.74 -56.01 -16.18
CA THR A 80 -9.41 -56.02 -15.55
C THR A 80 -8.27 -55.79 -16.54
N GLN A 81 -8.45 -56.23 -17.79
CA GLN A 81 -7.47 -56.11 -18.85
C GLN A 81 -7.31 -54.66 -19.35
N LEU A 82 -8.43 -53.93 -19.55
CA LEU A 82 -8.40 -52.52 -19.92
C LEU A 82 -7.75 -51.67 -18.82
N ILE A 83 -8.12 -51.92 -17.57
CA ILE A 83 -7.57 -51.18 -16.41
C ILE A 83 -6.06 -51.38 -16.29
N GLN A 84 -5.57 -52.62 -16.47
CA GLN A 84 -4.14 -52.93 -16.38
C GLN A 84 -3.33 -52.25 -17.49
N GLU A 85 -3.83 -52.24 -18.72
CA GLU A 85 -3.16 -51.59 -19.86
C GLU A 85 -3.10 -50.07 -19.69
N LEU A 86 -4.19 -49.45 -19.21
CA LEU A 86 -4.22 -48.02 -18.94
C LEU A 86 -3.30 -47.61 -17.79
N GLN A 87 -3.26 -48.42 -16.74
CA GLN A 87 -2.33 -48.19 -15.63
C GLN A 87 -0.88 -48.34 -16.06
N SER A 88 -0.57 -49.33 -16.91
CA SER A 88 0.80 -49.58 -17.38
C SER A 88 1.28 -48.46 -18.31
N GLU A 89 0.46 -48.01 -19.26
CA GLU A 89 0.81 -46.92 -20.17
C GLU A 89 0.99 -45.61 -19.41
N PHE A 90 0.07 -45.31 -18.47
CA PHE A 90 0.20 -44.13 -17.61
C PHE A 90 1.47 -44.18 -16.75
N LEU A 91 1.79 -45.33 -16.13
CA LEU A 91 3.00 -45.50 -15.30
C LEU A 91 4.28 -45.37 -16.13
N ARG A 92 4.30 -45.90 -17.35
CA ARG A 92 5.46 -45.83 -18.25
C ARG A 92 5.76 -44.39 -18.66
N GLU A 93 4.72 -43.60 -18.93
CA GLU A 93 4.85 -42.18 -19.26
C GLU A 93 5.16 -41.33 -18.01
N HIS A 94 4.56 -41.65 -16.86
CA HIS A 94 4.82 -41.02 -15.55
C HIS A 94 6.30 -41.10 -15.15
N GLN A 95 7.04 -42.09 -15.65
CA GLN A 95 8.47 -42.25 -15.41
C GLN A 95 9.36 -41.51 -16.41
N LYS A 96 8.87 -41.17 -17.61
CA LYS A 96 9.73 -40.74 -18.72
C LYS A 96 9.88 -39.23 -18.88
N THR A 97 8.87 -38.42 -18.52
CA THR A 97 8.80 -37.10 -19.17
C THR A 97 8.38 -35.92 -18.29
N ASP A 98 7.83 -36.13 -17.08
CA ASP A 98 7.26 -35.00 -16.33
C ASP A 98 7.72 -34.90 -14.87
N ARG A 99 8.10 -33.68 -14.45
CA ARG A 99 8.39 -33.37 -13.04
C ARG A 99 7.09 -33.16 -12.25
N ALA A 100 6.00 -32.78 -12.93
CA ALA A 100 4.70 -32.62 -12.31
C ALA A 100 4.04 -33.98 -12.03
N LYS A 101 3.38 -34.11 -10.87
CA LYS A 101 2.67 -35.35 -10.51
C LYS A 101 1.34 -35.40 -11.22
N LYS A 102 1.09 -36.46 -11.98
CA LYS A 102 -0.19 -36.66 -12.67
C LYS A 102 -1.02 -37.73 -11.99
N TYR A 103 -2.33 -37.54 -12.01
CA TYR A 103 -3.34 -38.44 -11.48
C TYR A 103 -4.43 -38.62 -12.53
N LEU A 104 -4.62 -39.83 -13.01
CA LEU A 104 -5.64 -40.16 -14.00
C LEU A 104 -6.70 -41.04 -13.35
N TRP A 105 -7.98 -40.76 -13.55
CA TRP A 105 -9.06 -41.65 -13.14
C TRP A 105 -10.27 -41.55 -14.04
N MET A 106 -11.17 -42.52 -13.92
CA MET A 106 -12.41 -42.56 -14.66
C MET A 106 -13.60 -42.68 -13.71
N ILE A 107 -14.64 -41.92 -14.02
CA ILE A 107 -15.98 -42.07 -13.45
C ILE A 107 -16.92 -42.51 -14.57
N ASP A 108 -17.80 -43.47 -14.30
CA ASP A 108 -18.81 -43.92 -15.26
C ASP A 108 -19.95 -42.89 -15.41
N THR A 109 -20.99 -43.24 -16.18
CA THR A 109 -22.19 -42.39 -16.33
C THR A 109 -23.09 -42.37 -15.10
N SER A 110 -22.93 -43.32 -14.17
CA SER A 110 -23.69 -43.39 -12.91
C SER A 110 -23.07 -42.56 -11.79
N GLY A 111 -21.83 -42.09 -11.98
CA GLY A 111 -21.06 -41.35 -10.98
C GLY A 111 -20.16 -42.24 -10.12
N GLU A 112 -20.04 -43.52 -10.45
CA GLU A 112 -19.20 -44.48 -9.74
C GLU A 112 -17.78 -44.54 -10.31
N PHE A 113 -16.84 -44.84 -9.41
CA PHE A 113 -15.43 -44.92 -9.76
C PHE A 113 -15.12 -46.23 -10.50
N VAL A 114 -14.47 -46.12 -11.65
CA VAL A 114 -14.09 -47.27 -12.48
C VAL A 114 -12.64 -47.67 -12.20
N PHE A 115 -11.70 -46.75 -12.42
CA PHE A 115 -10.27 -46.99 -12.18
C PHE A 115 -9.52 -45.68 -11.93
N GLY A 116 -8.28 -45.80 -11.45
CA GLY A 116 -7.36 -44.68 -11.33
C GLY A 116 -5.90 -45.09 -11.27
N SER A 117 -5.02 -44.16 -11.60
CA SER A 117 -3.57 -44.29 -11.63
C SER A 117 -2.89 -43.05 -11.02
N PRO A 118 -1.99 -43.18 -10.03
CA PRO A 118 -1.47 -44.44 -9.48
C PRO A 118 -2.52 -45.22 -8.65
N ALA A 119 -2.61 -46.53 -8.84
CA ALA A 119 -3.66 -47.37 -8.23
C ALA A 119 -3.71 -47.25 -6.69
N ALA A 120 -2.55 -47.27 -6.02
CA ALA A 120 -2.46 -47.22 -4.56
C ALA A 120 -3.14 -45.97 -3.96
N VAL A 121 -3.07 -44.84 -4.68
CA VAL A 121 -3.71 -43.58 -4.26
C VAL A 121 -5.22 -43.71 -4.26
N PHE A 122 -5.77 -44.19 -5.37
CA PHE A 122 -7.20 -44.27 -5.57
C PHE A 122 -7.83 -45.39 -4.74
N VAL A 123 -7.15 -46.52 -4.56
CA VAL A 123 -7.61 -47.58 -3.64
C VAL A 123 -7.75 -47.02 -2.22
N ARG A 124 -6.73 -46.31 -1.73
CA ARG A 124 -6.77 -45.70 -0.39
C ARG A 124 -7.90 -44.68 -0.26
N LEU A 125 -8.04 -43.76 -1.22
CA LEU A 125 -9.05 -42.70 -1.15
C LEU A 125 -10.48 -43.24 -1.30
N ASN A 126 -10.70 -44.18 -2.22
CA ASN A 126 -12.02 -44.81 -2.36
C ASN A 126 -12.39 -45.61 -1.12
N SER A 127 -11.46 -46.37 -0.55
CA SER A 127 -11.70 -47.08 0.72
C SER A 127 -12.05 -46.12 1.86
N ALA A 128 -11.37 -44.98 1.97
CA ALA A 128 -11.69 -43.95 2.96
C ALA A 128 -13.08 -43.32 2.72
N PHE A 129 -13.44 -43.07 1.46
CA PHE A 129 -14.76 -42.57 1.10
C PHE A 129 -15.86 -43.57 1.45
N ASP A 130 -15.65 -44.86 1.16
CA ASP A 130 -16.63 -45.93 1.42
C ASP A 130 -16.87 -46.15 2.91
N GLN A 131 -15.80 -46.12 3.71
CA GLN A 131 -15.89 -46.28 5.17
C GLN A 131 -16.65 -45.15 5.86
N GLN A 132 -16.63 -43.94 5.27
CA GLN A 132 -17.10 -42.71 5.93
C GLN A 132 -18.12 -41.94 5.08
N LYS A 133 -18.75 -42.63 4.12
CA LYS A 133 -19.65 -42.03 3.12
C LYS A 133 -20.72 -41.18 3.79
N GLU A 134 -21.38 -41.73 4.80
CA GLU A 134 -22.47 -41.07 5.52
C GLU A 134 -22.03 -39.80 6.25
N VAL A 135 -20.88 -39.83 6.93
CA VAL A 135 -20.32 -38.66 7.63
C VAL A 135 -19.95 -37.55 6.64
N LEU A 136 -19.31 -37.93 5.53
CA LEU A 136 -18.85 -36.99 4.50
C LEU A 136 -20.02 -36.33 3.75
N THR A 137 -21.08 -37.08 3.44
CA THR A 137 -22.27 -36.55 2.74
C THR A 137 -23.15 -35.72 3.66
N ASN A 138 -23.39 -36.18 4.90
CA ASN A 138 -24.26 -35.47 5.85
C ASN A 138 -23.66 -34.14 6.30
N ALA A 139 -22.32 -34.05 6.33
CA ALA A 139 -21.62 -32.81 6.63
C ALA A 139 -21.57 -31.82 5.45
N GLY A 140 -21.99 -32.21 4.25
CA GLY A 140 -21.95 -31.38 3.05
C GLY A 140 -20.55 -30.99 2.58
N LEU A 141 -19.50 -31.67 3.06
CA LEU A 141 -18.10 -31.34 2.73
C LEU A 141 -17.75 -31.70 1.28
N PHE A 142 -18.36 -32.78 0.77
CA PHE A 142 -18.14 -33.27 -0.58
C PHE A 142 -19.48 -33.58 -1.24
N ARG A 143 -19.65 -33.13 -2.49
CA ARG A 143 -20.91 -33.33 -3.25
C ARG A 143 -21.02 -34.75 -3.81
N SER A 144 -19.90 -35.37 -4.14
CA SER A 144 -19.83 -36.70 -4.75
C SER A 144 -18.48 -37.35 -4.46
N ARG A 145 -18.37 -38.66 -4.78
CA ARG A 145 -17.09 -39.37 -4.78
C ARG A 145 -16.07 -38.65 -5.66
N ASN A 146 -16.48 -38.16 -6.83
CA ASN A 146 -15.60 -37.43 -7.74
C ASN A 146 -15.14 -36.08 -7.16
N ASP A 147 -16.00 -35.35 -6.45
CA ASP A 147 -15.62 -34.10 -5.76
C ASP A 147 -14.59 -34.39 -4.65
N PHE A 148 -14.76 -35.49 -3.92
CA PHE A 148 -13.80 -35.96 -2.93
C PHE A 148 -12.44 -36.31 -3.55
N LEU A 149 -12.42 -37.10 -4.62
CA LEU A 149 -11.19 -37.46 -5.32
C LEU A 149 -10.50 -36.21 -5.89
N THR A 150 -11.25 -35.36 -6.59
CA THR A 150 -10.73 -34.11 -7.16
C THR A 150 -10.04 -33.23 -6.11
N LYS A 151 -10.59 -33.12 -4.91
CA LYS A 151 -10.02 -32.27 -3.85
C LYS A 151 -8.81 -32.88 -3.13
N LEU A 152 -8.73 -34.21 -3.04
CA LEU A 152 -7.78 -34.88 -2.13
C LEU A 152 -6.69 -35.69 -2.83
N VAL A 153 -6.80 -35.94 -4.14
CA VAL A 153 -5.87 -36.82 -4.85
C VAL A 153 -4.42 -36.32 -4.84
N ASP A 154 -4.14 -35.04 -4.62
CA ASP A 154 -2.77 -34.49 -4.48
C ASP A 154 -2.26 -34.45 -3.02
N ARG A 155 -3.10 -34.79 -2.03
CA ARG A 155 -2.87 -34.51 -0.58
C ARG A 155 -2.31 -35.68 0.25
N HIS A 156 -1.55 -36.60 -0.34
CA HIS A 156 -1.24 -37.93 0.25
C HIS A 156 -0.60 -37.97 1.65
N HIS A 157 0.19 -36.98 2.03
CA HIS A 157 0.99 -36.99 3.26
C HIS A 157 0.32 -36.25 4.42
N LYS A 158 -0.83 -35.61 4.19
CA LYS A 158 -1.46 -34.70 5.17
C LYS A 158 -2.71 -35.24 5.82
N ILE A 159 -3.33 -36.27 5.24
CA ILE A 159 -4.68 -36.68 5.64
C ILE A 159 -4.60 -38.05 6.30
N ASN A 160 -4.93 -38.08 7.60
CA ASN A 160 -5.08 -39.31 8.34
C ASN A 160 -6.56 -39.72 8.31
N PHE A 161 -6.86 -40.79 7.58
CA PHE A 161 -8.21 -41.31 7.41
C PHE A 161 -8.63 -42.29 8.51
N ALA A 162 -7.73 -42.63 9.46
CA ALA A 162 -7.93 -43.74 10.39
C ALA A 162 -8.99 -43.51 11.47
N ASN A 163 -9.56 -42.30 11.58
CA ASN A 163 -10.75 -41.96 12.38
C ASN A 163 -11.16 -40.54 11.96
N LEU A 164 -12.07 -40.43 10.98
CA LEU A 164 -12.50 -39.18 10.34
C LEU A 164 -13.45 -38.39 11.26
N ASP A 165 -12.94 -37.83 12.36
CA ASP A 165 -13.65 -36.76 13.06
C ASP A 165 -13.74 -35.52 12.17
N LEU A 166 -14.95 -34.96 12.03
CA LEU A 166 -15.26 -33.88 11.09
C LEU A 166 -14.42 -32.62 11.35
N ASN A 167 -14.17 -32.31 12.63
CA ASN A 167 -13.40 -31.14 13.03
C ASN A 167 -11.92 -31.34 12.71
N SER A 168 -11.39 -32.53 12.99
CA SER A 168 -10.03 -32.93 12.64
C SER A 168 -9.81 -32.89 11.12
N LEU A 169 -10.80 -33.32 10.33
CA LEU A 169 -10.75 -33.25 8.87
C LEU A 169 -10.77 -31.81 8.36
N LYS A 170 -11.69 -30.97 8.82
CA LYS A 170 -11.75 -29.54 8.44
C LYS A 170 -10.40 -28.85 8.68
N LYS A 171 -9.80 -29.10 9.85
CA LYS A 171 -8.48 -28.58 10.21
C LYS A 171 -7.37 -29.12 9.30
N GLN A 172 -7.36 -30.41 8.97
CA GLN A 172 -6.38 -31.00 8.04
C GLN A 172 -6.53 -30.48 6.60
N LEU A 173 -7.77 -30.17 6.19
CA LEU A 173 -8.08 -29.59 4.89
C LEU A 173 -7.85 -28.07 4.83
N GLY A 174 -7.60 -27.42 5.97
CA GLY A 174 -7.48 -25.97 6.07
C GLY A 174 -8.79 -25.24 5.79
N LEU A 175 -9.93 -25.87 6.10
CA LEU A 175 -11.26 -25.30 6.01
C LEU A 175 -11.62 -24.71 7.39
N ASP A 176 -11.15 -23.49 7.70
CA ASP A 176 -11.58 -22.78 8.91
C ASP A 176 -13.03 -22.27 8.74
N GLU A 177 -13.75 -22.00 9.84
CA GLU A 177 -15.19 -21.64 9.80
C GLU A 177 -15.52 -20.43 8.91
N SER A 178 -14.56 -19.55 8.62
CA SER A 178 -14.72 -18.42 7.69
C SER A 178 -14.65 -18.80 6.20
N ASP A 179 -14.12 -19.98 5.86
CA ASP A 179 -13.97 -20.48 4.48
C ASP A 179 -15.20 -21.26 3.97
N ILE A 180 -16.24 -21.42 4.81
CA ILE A 180 -17.49 -22.13 4.48
C ILE A 180 -18.32 -21.35 3.44
N LEU A 181 -17.98 -20.08 3.15
CA LEU A 181 -18.47 -19.36 1.98
C LEU A 181 -17.78 -19.86 0.70
N ILE A 182 -18.23 -21.04 0.27
CA ILE A 182 -18.28 -21.49 -1.12
C ILE A 182 -16.89 -21.51 -1.80
N SER A 183 -16.17 -22.62 -1.65
CA SER A 183 -15.12 -22.99 -2.59
C SER A 183 -15.77 -23.40 -3.93
N ILE A 184 -15.98 -22.44 -4.83
CA ILE A 184 -16.15 -22.75 -6.26
C ILE A 184 -14.74 -22.95 -6.83
N PRO A 185 -14.41 -24.14 -7.38
CA PRO A 185 -13.21 -24.31 -8.17
C PRO A 185 -13.33 -23.41 -9.41
N GLY A 186 -12.37 -22.51 -9.61
CA GLY A 186 -12.23 -21.78 -10.87
C GLY A 186 -12.40 -20.25 -10.85
N TYR A 187 -12.61 -19.61 -9.69
CA TYR A 187 -12.69 -18.13 -9.66
C TYR A 187 -12.29 -17.53 -8.31
N ARG A 188 -10.98 -17.38 -8.08
CA ARG A 188 -10.45 -16.52 -7.02
C ARG A 188 -9.19 -15.82 -7.55
N GLU A 189 -9.37 -14.83 -8.40
CA GLU A 189 -8.28 -13.91 -8.77
C GLU A 189 -7.99 -12.89 -7.64
N ASP A 190 -8.90 -12.73 -6.68
CA ASP A 190 -8.94 -11.50 -5.86
C ASP A 190 -8.69 -11.72 -4.35
N SER A 191 -8.38 -12.93 -3.89
CA SER A 191 -8.11 -13.14 -2.46
C SER A 191 -6.65 -12.81 -2.14
N TRP A 192 -6.45 -11.78 -1.32
CA TRP A 192 -5.18 -11.20 -0.84
C TRP A 192 -4.16 -12.18 -0.20
N TYR A 193 -4.43 -13.49 -0.19
CA TYR A 193 -3.59 -14.51 0.46
C TYR A 193 -3.41 -15.85 -0.30
N TYR A 194 -3.93 -16.04 -1.52
CA TYR A 194 -3.81 -17.35 -2.19
C TYR A 194 -3.22 -17.25 -3.61
N SER A 195 -2.10 -17.94 -3.79
CA SER A 195 -1.53 -18.31 -5.08
C SER A 195 -2.56 -19.02 -5.97
N ARG A 196 -2.48 -18.82 -7.30
CA ARG A 196 -3.17 -19.68 -8.27
C ARG A 196 -2.94 -21.16 -7.94
N GLU A 197 -3.97 -21.98 -8.11
CA GLU A 197 -3.89 -23.41 -7.86
C GLU A 197 -2.81 -24.03 -8.75
N ARG A 198 -1.82 -24.68 -8.13
CA ARG A 198 -0.76 -25.45 -8.83
C ARG A 198 -1.30 -26.74 -9.43
N ALA A 199 -2.55 -27.06 -9.09
CA ALA A 199 -3.19 -28.28 -9.49
C ALA A 199 -4.24 -27.98 -10.56
N HIS A 200 -4.05 -28.53 -11.75
CA HIS A 200 -4.95 -28.34 -12.88
C HIS A 200 -5.77 -29.61 -13.10
N LEU A 201 -7.06 -29.47 -13.42
CA LEU A 201 -7.94 -30.59 -13.74
C LEU A 201 -8.39 -30.51 -15.19
N LEU A 202 -8.08 -31.54 -15.96
CA LEU A 202 -8.55 -31.74 -17.32
C LEU A 202 -9.53 -32.91 -17.35
N THR A 203 -10.51 -32.83 -18.24
CA THR A 203 -11.55 -33.85 -18.38
C THR A 203 -11.80 -34.18 -19.84
N SER A 204 -12.06 -35.46 -20.13
CA SER A 204 -12.38 -35.92 -21.48
C SER A 204 -13.48 -36.97 -21.40
N PRO A 205 -14.60 -36.82 -22.14
CA PRO A 205 -15.62 -37.85 -22.19
C PRO A 205 -15.10 -39.07 -22.97
N LEU A 206 -15.35 -40.26 -22.45
CA LEU A 206 -15.15 -41.50 -23.19
C LEU A 206 -16.44 -41.85 -23.91
N THR A 207 -16.37 -42.02 -25.23
CA THR A 207 -17.49 -42.47 -26.05
C THR A 207 -17.19 -43.78 -26.76
N ASN A 208 -18.23 -44.57 -27.02
CA ASN A 208 -18.13 -45.70 -27.95
C ASN A 208 -18.23 -45.22 -29.43
N LYS A 209 -18.16 -46.15 -30.39
CA LYS A 209 -18.28 -45.85 -31.83
C LYS A 209 -19.63 -45.25 -32.25
N SER A 210 -20.71 -45.51 -31.50
CA SER A 210 -22.02 -44.91 -31.78
C SER A 210 -22.16 -43.50 -31.18
N GLY A 211 -21.13 -42.98 -30.50
CA GLY A 211 -21.16 -41.68 -29.83
C GLY A 211 -21.83 -41.69 -28.46
N THR A 212 -22.15 -42.86 -27.93
CA THR A 212 -22.71 -43.01 -26.57
C THR A 212 -21.59 -42.79 -25.55
N VAL A 213 -21.83 -41.90 -24.58
CA VAL A 213 -20.88 -41.63 -23.49
C VAL A 213 -20.86 -42.81 -22.52
N LEU A 214 -19.67 -43.36 -22.31
CA LEU A 214 -19.35 -44.46 -21.42
C LEU A 214 -18.92 -43.97 -20.03
N GLY A 215 -18.36 -42.76 -19.95
CA GLY A 215 -17.91 -42.14 -18.72
C GLY A 215 -17.04 -40.91 -19.00
N THR A 216 -16.39 -40.40 -17.96
CA THR A 216 -15.47 -39.26 -18.07
C THR A 216 -14.12 -39.63 -17.48
N LEU A 217 -13.06 -39.40 -18.26
CA LEU A 217 -11.68 -39.40 -17.79
C LEU A 217 -11.35 -38.06 -17.18
N PHE A 218 -10.64 -38.11 -16.06
CA PHE A 218 -10.14 -36.97 -15.32
C PHE A 218 -8.63 -37.09 -15.20
N LEU A 219 -7.92 -36.04 -15.57
CA LEU A 219 -6.48 -35.91 -15.42
C LEU A 219 -6.19 -34.71 -14.53
N LYS A 220 -5.71 -34.95 -13.32
CA LYS A 220 -5.23 -33.90 -12.42
C LYS A 220 -3.71 -33.84 -12.47
N ILE A 221 -3.16 -32.64 -12.65
CA ILE A 221 -1.72 -32.38 -12.70
C ILE A 221 -1.36 -31.50 -11.50
N ASP A 222 -0.52 -31.99 -10.59
CA ASP A 222 0.09 -31.21 -9.50
C ASP A 222 1.52 -30.79 -9.89
N ASP A 223 1.66 -29.52 -10.27
CA ASP A 223 2.94 -28.91 -10.64
C ASP A 223 3.67 -28.32 -9.41
N SER A 224 3.70 -29.09 -8.32
CA SER A 224 4.33 -28.66 -7.07
C SER A 224 5.84 -28.43 -7.21
N VAL A 225 6.49 -29.02 -8.22
CA VAL A 225 7.92 -28.82 -8.49
C VAL A 225 8.22 -27.38 -8.93
N ASN A 226 7.32 -26.75 -9.68
CA ASN A 226 7.47 -25.36 -10.10
C ASN A 226 6.86 -24.36 -9.10
N GLN A 227 6.74 -24.74 -7.81
CA GLN A 227 6.15 -23.88 -6.78
C GLN A 227 6.67 -22.44 -6.83
N LYS A 228 7.98 -22.25 -6.95
CA LYS A 228 8.59 -20.90 -7.01
C LYS A 228 8.01 -20.04 -8.13
N LEU A 229 7.69 -20.63 -9.30
CA LEU A 229 7.10 -19.91 -10.42
C LEU A 229 5.69 -19.41 -10.09
N TYR A 230 4.85 -20.24 -9.46
CA TYR A 230 3.48 -19.87 -9.04
C TYR A 230 3.45 -18.77 -7.97
N TYR A 231 4.49 -18.66 -7.14
CA TYR A 231 4.62 -17.60 -6.13
C TYR A 231 5.52 -16.46 -6.57
N SER A 232 6.16 -16.54 -7.74
CA SER A 232 7.17 -15.57 -8.19
C SER A 232 6.62 -14.15 -8.26
N LYS A 233 5.34 -14.01 -8.67
CA LYS A 233 4.59 -12.75 -8.70
C LYS A 233 4.54 -12.05 -7.33
N PHE A 234 4.32 -12.82 -6.27
CA PHE A 234 4.25 -12.32 -4.89
C PHE A 234 5.64 -12.06 -4.30
N GLN A 235 6.63 -12.84 -4.70
CA GLN A 235 8.01 -12.64 -4.27
C GLN A 235 8.60 -11.31 -4.76
N VAL A 236 8.13 -10.76 -5.89
CA VAL A 236 8.58 -9.45 -6.41
C VAL A 236 8.50 -8.36 -5.35
N GLN A 237 7.43 -8.33 -4.55
CA GLN A 237 7.23 -7.28 -3.55
C GLN A 237 8.18 -7.41 -2.35
N HIS A 238 8.61 -8.63 -2.01
CA HIS A 238 9.47 -8.87 -0.84
C HIS A 238 10.96 -8.89 -1.19
N GLU A 239 11.34 -9.47 -2.32
CA GLU A 239 12.75 -9.68 -2.70
C GLU A 239 13.33 -8.55 -3.54
N SER A 240 12.51 -7.64 -4.09
CA SER A 240 13.03 -6.52 -4.87
C SER A 240 13.69 -5.47 -3.97
N VAL A 241 14.64 -4.72 -4.54
CA VAL A 241 15.21 -3.51 -3.92
C VAL A 241 14.15 -2.50 -3.47
N ALA A 242 12.93 -2.61 -4.00
CA ALA A 242 11.82 -1.77 -3.64
C ALA A 242 11.33 -1.96 -2.20
N SER A 243 11.42 -3.17 -1.65
CA SER A 243 10.99 -3.44 -0.27
C SER A 243 11.77 -2.62 0.76
N THR A 244 13.02 -2.26 0.43
CA THR A 244 13.89 -1.44 1.28
C THR A 244 13.80 0.05 0.94
N LEU A 245 13.75 0.40 -0.34
CA LEU A 245 13.78 1.81 -0.78
C LEU A 245 12.42 2.52 -0.67
N ALA A 246 11.30 1.81 -0.91
CA ALA A 246 9.97 2.39 -0.82
C ALA A 246 9.65 2.99 0.56
N PRO A 247 9.86 2.29 1.70
CA PRO A 247 9.61 2.87 3.00
C PRO A 247 10.52 4.06 3.31
N ALA A 248 11.77 4.05 2.83
CA ALA A 248 12.69 5.17 2.99
C ALA A 248 12.20 6.42 2.23
N PHE A 249 11.83 6.28 0.95
CA PHE A 249 11.26 7.40 0.19
C PHE A 249 9.94 7.88 0.78
N ALA A 250 9.07 6.98 1.22
CA ALA A 250 7.82 7.34 1.88
C ALA A 250 8.09 8.13 3.19
N PHE A 251 9.07 7.71 3.98
CA PHE A 251 9.47 8.39 5.20
C PHE A 251 10.00 9.81 4.93
N PHE A 252 10.91 9.98 3.96
CA PHE A 252 11.43 11.29 3.60
C PHE A 252 10.37 12.20 2.99
N ALA A 253 9.49 11.66 2.14
CA ALA A 253 8.35 12.39 1.59
C ALA A 253 7.39 12.83 2.70
N PHE A 254 7.10 11.96 3.67
CA PHE A 254 6.23 12.28 4.81
C PHE A 254 6.82 13.40 5.67
N LEU A 255 8.09 13.29 6.07
CA LEU A 255 8.76 14.31 6.89
C LEU A 255 8.86 15.66 6.17
N ALA A 256 9.27 15.65 4.89
CA ALA A 256 9.37 16.88 4.10
C ALA A 256 7.99 17.49 3.84
N GLY A 257 6.98 16.65 3.57
CA GLY A 257 5.59 17.07 3.39
C GLY A 257 5.01 17.69 4.66
N LEU A 258 5.19 17.06 5.82
CA LEU A 258 4.77 17.58 7.12
C LEU A 258 5.46 18.91 7.43
N PHE A 259 6.77 19.00 7.18
CA PHE A 259 7.51 20.23 7.36
C PHE A 259 6.95 21.37 6.50
N LEU A 260 6.72 21.12 5.21
CA LEU A 260 6.13 22.09 4.28
C LEU A 260 4.68 22.46 4.65
N TRP A 261 3.91 21.48 5.15
CA TRP A 261 2.53 21.65 5.60
C TRP A 261 2.42 22.68 6.72
N PHE A 262 3.34 22.70 7.68
CA PHE A 262 3.36 23.71 8.76
C PHE A 262 4.09 25.00 8.37
N LEU A 263 5.08 24.91 7.47
CA LEU A 263 5.84 26.08 7.02
C LEU A 263 4.95 27.08 6.28
N LEU A 264 3.98 26.59 5.50
CA LEU A 264 3.10 27.41 4.69
C LEU A 264 2.13 28.28 5.54
N PRO A 265 1.36 27.74 6.51
CA PRO A 265 0.61 28.54 7.48
C PRO A 265 1.48 29.49 8.31
N THR A 266 2.68 29.06 8.69
CA THR A 266 3.64 29.93 9.41
C THR A 266 4.03 31.14 8.56
N TRP A 267 4.27 30.93 7.26
CA TRP A 267 4.53 32.03 6.34
C TRP A 267 3.33 32.97 6.20
N VAL A 268 2.11 32.42 6.06
CA VAL A 268 0.87 33.22 6.02
C VAL A 268 0.71 34.06 7.28
N TYR A 269 0.93 33.47 8.47
CA TYR A 269 0.87 34.18 9.74
C TYR A 269 1.86 35.36 9.80
N ILE A 270 3.13 35.10 9.50
CA ILE A 270 4.18 36.13 9.52
C ILE A 270 3.87 37.25 8.52
N ASP A 271 3.34 36.89 7.36
CA ASP A 271 3.04 37.84 6.31
C ASP A 271 1.76 38.67 6.62
N ALA A 272 0.75 38.06 7.23
CA ALA A 272 -0.45 38.74 7.70
C ALA A 272 -0.13 39.74 8.83
N GLN A 273 0.77 39.36 9.76
CA GLN A 273 1.28 40.27 10.78
C GLN A 273 2.00 41.49 10.20
N GLN A 274 2.77 41.32 9.10
CA GLN A 274 3.47 42.42 8.45
C GLN A 274 2.54 43.38 7.70
N ARG A 275 1.31 42.95 7.39
CA ARG A 275 0.30 43.70 6.64
C ARG A 275 -0.82 44.24 7.52
N ASP A 276 -0.66 44.16 8.84
CA ASP A 276 -1.61 44.64 9.85
C ASP A 276 -3.05 44.11 9.66
N ILE A 277 -3.18 42.91 9.10
CA ILE A 277 -4.49 42.27 8.89
C ILE A 277 -5.04 41.86 10.25
N SER A 278 -6.32 42.16 10.49
CA SER A 278 -7.02 41.72 11.69
C SER A 278 -7.00 40.20 11.80
N ASN A 279 -6.64 39.68 12.98
CA ASN A 279 -6.57 38.25 13.31
C ASN A 279 -5.67 37.39 12.38
N PRO A 280 -4.33 37.60 12.36
CA PRO A 280 -3.39 36.82 11.54
C PRO A 280 -3.47 35.29 11.75
N GLY A 281 -3.82 34.86 12.97
CA GLY A 281 -3.94 33.43 13.30
C GLY A 281 -5.08 32.72 12.58
N MET A 282 -6.19 33.42 12.29
CA MET A 282 -7.33 32.86 11.58
C MET A 282 -6.95 32.48 10.14
N TRP A 283 -6.23 33.37 9.46
CA TRP A 283 -5.74 33.13 8.10
C TRP A 283 -4.78 31.95 8.03
N ALA A 284 -3.87 31.85 9.00
CA ALA A 284 -2.97 30.71 9.12
C ALA A 284 -3.75 29.40 9.37
N PHE A 285 -4.78 29.42 10.22
CA PHE A 285 -5.61 28.25 10.52
C PHE A 285 -6.43 27.77 9.31
N ILE A 286 -7.08 28.70 8.60
CA ILE A 286 -7.80 28.38 7.35
C ILE A 286 -6.82 27.74 6.35
N THR A 287 -5.62 28.30 6.22
CA THR A 287 -4.58 27.78 5.33
C THR A 287 -4.05 26.42 5.80
N LEU A 288 -3.98 26.15 7.10
CA LEU A 288 -3.55 24.86 7.64
C LEU A 288 -4.51 23.72 7.26
N ILE A 289 -5.83 23.98 7.30
CA ILE A 289 -6.84 22.95 7.00
C ILE A 289 -7.04 22.79 5.50
N SER A 290 -7.15 23.90 4.77
CA SER A 290 -7.59 23.90 3.37
C SER A 290 -6.44 24.03 2.38
N LEU A 291 -5.21 24.22 2.87
CA LEU A 291 -3.95 24.30 2.12
C LEU A 291 -4.04 25.30 0.96
N ILE A 292 -4.33 24.80 -0.25
CA ILE A 292 -4.38 25.57 -1.49
C ILE A 292 -5.53 26.58 -1.46
N PHE A 293 -6.71 26.20 -0.96
CA PHE A 293 -7.87 27.11 -0.95
C PHE A 293 -7.67 28.26 0.03
N GLY A 294 -7.18 27.98 1.23
CA GLY A 294 -6.91 29.00 2.24
C GLY A 294 -5.81 29.95 1.81
N LEU A 295 -4.76 29.42 1.17
CA LEU A 295 -3.71 30.26 0.58
C LEU A 295 -4.25 31.14 -0.55
N ALA A 296 -5.09 30.60 -1.44
CA ALA A 296 -5.67 31.36 -2.55
C ALA A 296 -6.55 32.51 -2.04
N ILE A 297 -7.46 32.23 -1.10
CA ILE A 297 -8.32 33.25 -0.49
C ILE A 297 -7.45 34.31 0.20
N TYR A 298 -6.47 33.90 1.00
CA TYR A 298 -5.54 34.83 1.67
C TYR A 298 -4.85 35.75 0.66
N LEU A 299 -4.30 35.21 -0.43
CA LEU A 299 -3.60 36.00 -1.44
C LEU A 299 -4.52 37.01 -2.14
N ILE A 300 -5.80 36.70 -2.31
CA ILE A 300 -6.80 37.60 -2.90
C ILE A 300 -7.19 38.71 -1.91
N THR A 301 -7.40 38.40 -0.64
CA THR A 301 -7.87 39.36 0.37
C THR A 301 -6.76 40.21 0.99
N ARG A 302 -5.50 39.80 0.80
CA ARG A 302 -4.33 40.44 1.40
C ARG A 302 -4.09 41.84 0.81
N PRO A 303 -4.04 42.92 1.63
CA PRO A 303 -3.74 44.27 1.17
C PRO A 303 -2.36 44.33 0.52
N SER A 304 -2.18 45.06 -0.59
CA SER A 304 -0.90 45.11 -1.34
C SER A 304 0.22 45.82 -0.57
N ALA A 305 -0.11 46.84 0.22
CA ALA A 305 0.81 47.64 1.02
C ALA A 305 1.28 46.89 2.29
N MET A 306 2.54 47.09 2.68
CA MET A 306 3.02 46.72 4.02
C MET A 306 2.61 47.82 5.01
N LYS A 307 2.65 47.53 6.32
CA LYS A 307 2.39 48.54 7.35
C LYS A 307 3.34 49.75 7.16
N SER A 308 2.81 50.86 6.67
CA SER A 308 3.54 52.10 6.44
C SER A 308 3.68 52.85 7.76
N PHE A 309 4.91 53.23 8.13
CA PHE A 309 5.13 54.15 9.24
C PHE A 309 5.12 55.57 8.67
N HIS A 310 4.38 56.48 9.27
CA HIS A 310 4.31 57.87 8.84
C HIS A 310 5.10 58.75 9.78
N CYS A 311 5.85 59.72 9.24
CA CYS A 311 6.59 60.66 10.07
C CYS A 311 5.60 61.58 10.81
N PRO A 312 5.69 61.73 12.14
CA PRO A 312 4.76 62.58 12.90
C PRO A 312 4.91 64.08 12.61
N GLN A 313 6.03 64.50 12.01
CA GLN A 313 6.31 65.91 11.73
C GLN A 313 5.98 66.34 10.29
N CYS A 314 6.13 65.45 9.30
CA CYS A 314 5.90 65.81 7.90
C CYS A 314 4.90 64.91 7.18
N GLU A 315 4.31 63.93 7.89
CA GLU A 315 3.29 62.97 7.41
C GLU A 315 3.70 62.08 6.22
N ASN A 316 4.89 62.28 5.67
CA ASN A 316 5.44 61.43 4.61
C ASN A 316 5.67 60.01 5.11
N GLU A 317 5.42 59.04 4.22
CA GLU A 317 5.68 57.63 4.47
C GLU A 317 7.18 57.39 4.61
N VAL A 318 7.56 56.69 5.68
CA VAL A 318 8.94 56.38 6.02
C VAL A 318 9.09 54.87 6.21
N ASN A 319 10.11 54.29 5.57
CA ASN A 319 10.38 52.85 5.60
C ASN A 319 11.34 52.42 6.73
N GLY A 320 11.36 53.18 7.83
CA GLY A 320 12.29 53.01 8.97
C GLY A 320 13.64 53.70 8.78
N GLY A 321 14.37 53.89 9.89
CA GLY A 321 15.64 54.62 9.96
C GLY A 321 15.71 55.51 11.21
N ALA A 322 16.92 55.97 11.59
CA ALA A 322 17.09 56.86 12.75
C ALA A 322 16.54 58.28 12.48
N PHE A 323 16.52 58.71 11.22
CA PHE A 323 16.04 60.05 10.83
C PHE A 323 15.10 59.96 9.63
N CYS A 324 14.12 60.86 9.57
CA CYS A 324 13.22 60.99 8.42
C CYS A 324 13.99 61.55 7.22
N PRO A 325 13.98 60.87 6.05
CA PRO A 325 14.67 61.36 4.85
C PRO A 325 14.03 62.60 4.24
N HIS A 326 12.78 62.92 4.60
CA HIS A 326 12.04 64.05 4.05
C HIS A 326 12.17 65.34 4.89
N CYS A 327 12.24 65.23 6.22
CA CYS A 327 12.27 66.40 7.12
C CYS A 327 13.42 66.39 8.14
N GLY A 328 14.22 65.33 8.21
CA GLY A 328 15.31 65.21 9.18
C GLY A 328 14.88 64.91 10.62
N PHE A 329 13.59 64.69 10.88
CA PHE A 329 13.09 64.37 12.22
C PHE A 329 13.69 63.08 12.78
N ASP A 330 14.09 63.08 14.05
CA ASP A 330 14.65 61.92 14.74
C ASP A 330 13.55 60.90 15.05
N LEU A 331 13.49 59.87 14.20
CA LEU A 331 12.55 58.75 14.32
C LEU A 331 13.03 57.73 15.37
N ALA A 332 14.28 57.78 15.85
CA ALA A 332 14.75 56.89 16.91
C ALA A 332 14.02 57.14 18.23
N SER A 333 13.56 58.38 18.46
CA SER A 333 12.73 58.75 19.61
C SER A 333 11.33 58.13 19.60
N THR A 334 10.83 57.70 18.43
CA THR A 334 9.51 57.08 18.25
C THR A 334 9.61 55.57 18.06
N MET A 335 10.78 54.97 18.30
CA MET A 335 11.02 53.53 18.21
C MET A 335 11.60 53.01 19.54
N CYS A 336 11.18 51.82 19.97
CA CYS A 336 11.75 51.17 21.15
C CYS A 336 13.24 50.87 20.93
N PRO A 337 14.14 51.24 21.86
CA PRO A 337 15.58 51.05 21.69
C PRO A 337 15.99 49.56 21.61
N GLN A 338 15.18 48.65 22.16
CA GLN A 338 15.50 47.23 22.24
C GLN A 338 14.94 46.40 21.09
N CYS A 339 13.71 46.66 20.65
CA CYS A 339 13.04 45.86 19.62
C CYS A 339 12.63 46.65 18.36
N GLN A 340 12.87 47.97 18.33
CA GLN A 340 12.49 48.88 17.24
C GLN A 340 10.98 48.90 16.94
N TYR A 341 10.15 48.54 17.92
CA TYR A 341 8.71 48.67 17.83
C TYR A 341 8.30 50.16 17.90
N PRO A 342 7.36 50.65 17.08
CA PRO A 342 6.92 52.05 17.14
C PRO A 342 6.23 52.34 18.46
N ILE A 343 6.74 53.32 19.20
CA ILE A 343 6.25 53.70 20.53
C ILE A 343 5.59 55.08 20.47
N LYS A 344 4.55 55.27 21.28
CA LYS A 344 3.95 56.58 21.48
C LYS A 344 4.59 57.28 22.69
N PRO A 345 4.73 58.62 22.69
CA PRO A 345 5.38 59.37 23.77
C PRO A 345 4.78 59.13 25.16
N GLU A 346 3.50 58.81 25.24
CA GLU A 346 2.76 58.59 26.49
C GLU A 346 2.92 57.18 27.08
N TRP A 347 3.66 56.27 26.43
CA TRP A 347 3.81 54.89 26.88
C TRP A 347 5.00 54.72 27.83
N SER A 348 4.76 54.12 28.99
CA SER A 348 5.82 53.80 29.97
C SER A 348 6.59 52.52 29.63
N PHE A 349 5.95 51.58 28.92
CA PHE A 349 6.54 50.28 28.56
C PHE A 349 6.25 49.95 27.09
N CYS A 350 7.21 49.31 26.42
CA CYS A 350 7.01 48.81 25.07
C CYS A 350 6.04 47.59 25.09
N PRO A 351 4.92 47.62 24.34
CA PRO A 351 3.98 46.49 24.31
C PRO A 351 4.55 45.23 23.66
N SER A 352 5.60 45.35 22.84
CA SER A 352 6.19 44.19 22.14
C SER A 352 7.28 43.48 22.95
N CYS A 353 8.06 44.19 23.77
CA CYS A 353 9.22 43.61 24.47
C CYS A 353 9.32 43.99 25.94
N ARG A 354 8.37 44.78 26.47
CA ARG A 354 8.29 45.23 27.87
C ARG A 354 9.44 46.14 28.33
N THR A 355 10.28 46.65 27.42
CA THR A 355 11.32 47.63 27.78
C THR A 355 10.69 48.92 28.30
N GLU A 356 11.20 49.42 29.41
CA GLU A 356 10.82 50.72 29.98
C GLU A 356 11.27 51.86 29.06
N LEU A 357 10.38 52.84 28.83
CA LEU A 357 10.58 53.92 27.85
C LEU A 357 10.81 55.28 28.52
N MET A 358 10.47 55.43 29.80
CA MET A 358 10.56 56.67 30.56
C MET A 358 11.85 56.72 31.39
N GLU A 359 12.94 57.21 30.80
CA GLU A 359 14.16 57.54 31.56
C GLU A 359 14.62 59.01 31.37
N LYS A 360 13.94 59.83 30.55
CA LYS A 360 14.50 61.14 30.13
C LYS A 360 13.87 62.41 30.72
N VAL A 361 12.79 62.36 31.48
CA VAL A 361 12.13 63.60 31.98
C VAL A 361 12.62 64.02 33.38
N GLU A 362 12.99 63.08 34.25
CA GLU A 362 13.38 63.42 35.64
C GLU A 362 14.80 64.00 35.77
N LEU A 363 15.77 63.52 34.97
CA LEU A 363 17.18 63.95 35.06
C LEU A 363 17.43 65.42 34.64
N GLU A 364 16.61 66.00 33.77
CA GLU A 364 16.75 67.42 33.38
C GLU A 364 16.18 68.38 34.42
N THR A 365 15.17 67.93 35.18
CA THR A 365 14.49 68.74 36.20
C THR A 365 15.37 68.88 37.44
N GLU A 366 16.02 67.79 37.88
CA GLU A 366 16.99 67.83 38.98
C GLU A 366 18.24 68.66 38.63
N LYS A 367 18.74 68.57 37.40
CA LYS A 367 19.89 69.39 36.97
C LYS A 367 19.57 70.88 36.91
N LYS A 368 18.38 71.28 36.46
CA LYS A 368 17.98 72.70 36.45
C LYS A 368 17.83 73.25 37.87
N GLN A 369 17.26 72.48 38.79
CA GLN A 369 17.12 72.88 40.20
C GLN A 369 18.48 72.96 40.91
N ALA A 370 19.42 72.06 40.61
CA ALA A 370 20.78 72.12 41.15
C ALA A 370 21.56 73.35 40.67
N VAL A 371 21.46 73.70 39.38
CA VAL A 371 22.13 74.88 38.79
C VAL A 371 21.55 76.19 39.33
N GLU A 372 20.24 76.25 39.55
CA GLU A 372 19.58 77.45 40.08
C GLU A 372 19.89 77.68 41.57
N LYS A 373 20.00 76.59 42.34
CA LYS A 373 20.41 76.63 43.76
C LYS A 373 21.86 77.10 43.93
N GLU A 374 22.80 76.62 43.11
CA GLU A 374 24.21 77.06 43.14
C GLU A 374 24.36 78.54 42.74
N LYS A 375 23.50 79.04 41.85
CA LYS A 375 23.48 80.45 41.43
C LYS A 375 22.95 81.38 42.52
N SER A 376 22.03 80.88 43.36
CA SER A 376 21.48 81.62 44.50
C SER A 376 22.46 81.73 45.67
N GLU A 377 23.20 80.66 45.98
CA GLU A 377 24.22 80.66 47.05
C GLU A 377 25.42 81.56 46.73
N LYS A 378 25.89 81.57 45.48
CA LYS A 378 26.97 82.49 45.04
C LYS A 378 26.56 83.96 45.05
N LYS A 379 25.27 84.27 45.07
CA LYS A 379 24.75 85.65 45.15
C LYS A 379 24.69 86.16 46.60
N LEU A 380 24.48 85.27 47.58
CA LEU A 380 24.55 85.64 49.01
C LEU A 380 25.99 85.84 49.53
N LEU A 381 27.00 85.19 48.93
CA LEU A 381 28.40 85.34 49.37
C LEU A 381 29.12 86.59 48.82
N LYS A 382 28.43 87.42 48.02
CA LYS A 382 28.97 88.64 47.39
C LYS A 382 28.27 89.94 47.84
N THR A 383 27.43 89.86 48.86
CA THR A 383 26.85 91.01 49.58
C THR A 383 27.29 90.91 51.03
#